data_AF-A0A1V2M3F6-F1
#
_entry.id   AF-A0A1V2M3F6-F1
#
_cell.length_a   1.000
_cell.length_b   1.000
_cell.length_c   1.000
_cell.angle_alpha   90.00
_cell.angle_beta   90.00
_cell.angle_gamma   90.00
#
_symmetry.space_group_name_H-M   'P 1'
#
loop_
_entity.id
_entity.type
_entity.pdbx_description
1 polymer ?
#
loop_
_entity_poly.entity_id
_entity_poly.type
_entity_poly.pdbx_seq_one_letter_code
_entity_poly.pdbx_strand_id
1 'polypeptide(L)'
;MQFKTFKIKELDENSSKYGDELRERYGADMIKQSNDKIKKMGKDEYSRINELLDSINTSLKEAFIIGDSSCEEAQKACKYHEDLLKLTWPNGTYSKESQLALVNSFIEDERFTAYYDKIAKGCTEFFAKSTEIYCKDYLHNRGD
;
A
#
# COMPACT_ATOMS: atom_id res chain seq x y z
N MET A 1 16.40 13.68 18.81
CA MET A 1 17.00 14.02 17.50
C MET A 1 17.15 12.81 16.56
N GLN A 2 17.45 11.61 17.06
CA GLN A 2 17.75 10.43 16.23
C GLN A 2 16.59 9.94 15.33
N PHE A 3 15.35 9.94 15.83
CA PHE A 3 14.21 9.39 15.08
C PHE A 3 13.85 10.17 13.80
N LYS A 4 13.88 11.52 13.84
CA LYS A 4 13.59 12.33 12.65
C LYS A 4 14.65 12.15 11.56
N THR A 5 15.93 12.09 11.95
CA THR A 5 17.04 11.85 11.02
C THR A 5 16.98 10.46 10.38
N PHE A 6 16.60 9.43 11.15
CA PHE A 6 16.38 8.08 10.62
C PHE A 6 15.30 8.05 9.54
N LYS A 7 14.13 8.67 9.79
CA LYS A 7 13.04 8.74 8.79
C LYS A 7 13.43 9.50 7.53
N ILE A 8 14.22 10.57 7.65
CA ILE A 8 14.70 11.32 6.48
C ILE A 8 15.58 10.42 5.60
N LYS A 9 16.47 9.64 6.22
CA LYS A 9 17.35 8.72 5.50
C LYS A 9 16.58 7.62 4.76
N GLU A 10 15.60 7.00 5.42
CA GLU A 10 14.73 5.98 4.80
C GLU A 10 13.92 6.56 3.62
N LEU A 11 13.38 7.77 3.76
CA LEU A 11 12.65 8.44 2.68
C LEU A 11 13.57 8.83 1.51
N ASP A 12 14.81 9.25 1.78
CA ASP A 12 15.78 9.58 0.74
C ASP A 12 16.26 8.32 0.01
N GLU A 13 16.47 7.21 0.72
CA GLU A 13 16.78 5.90 0.12
C GLU A 13 15.61 5.38 -0.74
N ASN A 14 14.36 5.56 -0.27
CA ASN A 14 13.16 5.22 -1.02
C ASN A 14 12.99 6.11 -2.27
N SER A 15 13.20 7.43 -2.14
CA SER A 15 13.15 8.37 -3.26
C SER A 15 14.27 8.11 -4.27
N SER A 16 15.45 7.67 -3.85
CA SER A 16 16.53 7.31 -4.75
C SER A 16 16.27 6.00 -5.50
N LYS A 17 15.49 5.07 -4.92
CA LYS A 17 15.19 3.77 -5.52
C LYS A 17 13.94 3.78 -6.40
N TYR A 18 12.94 4.58 -6.04
CA TYR A 18 11.61 4.54 -6.65
C TYR A 18 11.08 5.93 -7.06
N GLY A 19 11.78 7.01 -6.73
CA GLY A 19 11.24 8.36 -6.79
C GLY A 19 11.00 8.91 -8.20
N ASP A 20 11.74 8.51 -9.22
CA ASP A 20 11.50 8.99 -10.59
C ASP A 20 10.24 8.36 -11.20
N GLU A 21 10.11 7.04 -11.06
CA GLU A 21 8.98 6.26 -11.60
C GLU A 21 7.67 6.57 -10.86
N LEU A 22 7.72 6.72 -9.53
CA LEU A 22 6.56 7.12 -8.75
C LEU A 22 6.11 8.55 -9.06
N ARG A 23 7.04 9.44 -9.42
CA ARG A 23 6.71 10.82 -9.84
C ARG A 23 6.08 10.87 -11.22
N GLU A 24 6.51 10.02 -12.14
CA GLU A 24 5.89 9.89 -13.46
C GLU A 24 4.48 9.29 -13.37
N ARG A 25 4.29 8.27 -12.51
CA ARG A 25 3.00 7.56 -12.35
C ARG A 25 1.98 8.30 -11.48
N TYR A 26 2.40 8.96 -10.40
CA TYR A 26 1.51 9.60 -9.41
C TYR A 26 1.64 11.12 -9.31
N GLY A 27 2.58 11.71 -10.04
CA GLY A 27 2.85 13.15 -10.01
C GLY A 27 3.81 13.56 -8.89
N ALA A 28 4.71 14.48 -9.22
CA ALA A 28 5.71 15.01 -8.29
C ALA A 28 5.11 15.62 -7.01
N ASP A 29 3.96 16.28 -7.12
CA ASP A 29 3.30 16.93 -6.00
C ASP A 29 2.70 15.95 -5.01
N MET A 30 2.19 14.79 -5.47
CA MET A 30 1.64 13.76 -4.59
C MET A 30 2.76 13.11 -3.76
N ILE A 31 3.86 12.74 -4.41
CA ILE A 31 5.03 12.15 -3.75
C ILE A 31 5.65 13.11 -2.75
N LYS A 32 5.80 14.39 -3.11
CA LYS A 32 6.33 15.42 -2.22
C LYS A 32 5.46 15.59 -0.97
N GLN A 33 4.14 15.70 -1.13
CA GLN A 33 3.22 15.88 0.00
C GLN A 33 3.17 14.66 0.91
N SER A 34 3.20 13.44 0.36
CA SER A 34 3.30 12.20 1.15
C SER A 34 4.60 12.16 1.97
N ASN A 35 5.73 12.49 1.33
CA ASN A 35 7.03 12.55 2.01
C ASN A 35 7.02 13.60 3.15
N ASP A 36 6.45 14.78 2.91
CA ASP A 36 6.32 15.83 3.93
C ASP A 36 5.43 15.39 5.09
N LYS A 37 4.37 14.62 4.82
CA LYS A 37 3.49 14.03 5.85
C LYS A 37 4.27 13.05 6.72
N ILE A 38 4.96 12.08 6.11
CA ILE A 38 5.76 11.07 6.84
C ILE A 38 6.90 11.71 7.64
N LYS A 39 7.55 12.74 7.09
CA LYS A 39 8.59 13.52 7.83
C LYS A 39 8.03 14.13 9.11
N LYS A 40 6.79 14.65 9.07
CA LYS A 40 6.13 15.31 10.20
C LYS A 40 5.56 14.33 11.24
N MET A 41 5.31 13.07 10.89
CA MET A 41 4.72 12.07 11.80
C MET A 41 5.50 11.88 13.10
N GLY A 42 4.78 11.64 14.19
CA GLY A 42 5.33 11.20 15.47
C GLY A 42 5.88 9.77 15.44
N LYS A 43 6.38 9.29 16.58
CA LYS A 43 6.86 7.90 16.73
C LYS A 43 5.70 6.90 16.59
N ASP A 44 4.56 7.22 17.19
CA ASP A 44 3.40 6.32 17.25
C ASP A 44 2.73 6.19 15.86
N GLU A 45 2.58 7.29 15.13
CA GLU A 45 2.07 7.27 13.75
C GLU A 45 2.99 6.49 12.80
N TYR A 46 4.31 6.59 12.99
CA TYR A 46 5.26 5.81 12.20
C TYR A 46 5.29 4.33 12.61
N SER A 47 5.13 4.02 13.90
CA SER A 47 4.93 2.64 14.38
C SER A 47 3.70 2.04 13.71
N ARG A 48 2.62 2.84 13.59
CA ARG A 48 1.40 2.42 12.93
C ARG A 48 1.60 2.07 11.45
N ILE A 49 2.50 2.76 10.74
CA ILE A 49 2.87 2.38 9.36
C ILE A 49 3.45 0.96 9.34
N ASN A 50 4.41 0.67 10.21
CA ASN A 50 5.06 -0.65 10.26
C ASN A 50 4.06 -1.74 10.66
N GLU A 51 3.20 -1.49 11.65
CA GLU A 51 2.13 -2.41 12.05
C GLU A 51 1.17 -2.73 10.91
N LEU A 52 0.80 -1.72 10.11
CA LEU A 52 -0.06 -1.92 8.94
C LEU A 52 0.64 -2.75 7.86
N LEU A 53 1.92 -2.48 7.57
CA LEU A 53 2.71 -3.27 6.62
C LEU A 53 2.83 -4.74 7.04
N ASP A 54 3.12 -5.00 8.32
CA ASP A 54 3.19 -6.35 8.87
C ASP A 54 1.83 -7.05 8.84
N SER A 55 0.74 -6.32 9.13
CA SER A 55 -0.62 -6.85 9.07
C SER A 55 -1.03 -7.21 7.63
N ILE A 56 -0.68 -6.38 6.64
CA ILE A 56 -0.90 -6.67 5.21
C ILE A 56 -0.17 -7.97 4.84
N ASN A 57 1.12 -8.08 5.16
CA ASN A 57 1.93 -9.25 4.81
C ASN A 57 1.40 -10.53 5.48
N THR A 58 1.03 -10.43 6.76
CA THR A 58 0.50 -11.58 7.53
C THR A 58 -0.83 -12.04 6.96
N SER A 59 -1.78 -11.12 6.75
CA SER A 59 -3.09 -11.46 6.20
C SER A 59 -3.00 -11.97 4.76
N LEU A 60 -2.11 -11.42 3.93
CA LEU A 60 -1.87 -11.95 2.57
C LEU A 60 -1.31 -13.38 2.61
N LYS A 61 -0.40 -13.68 3.54
CA LYS A 61 0.13 -15.04 3.71
C LYS A 61 -0.96 -16.04 4.07
N GLU A 62 -1.82 -15.69 5.03
CA GLU A 62 -2.94 -16.53 5.45
C GLU A 62 -3.96 -16.72 4.32
N ALA A 63 -4.33 -15.62 3.65
CA ALA A 63 -5.25 -15.64 2.51
C ALA A 63 -4.73 -16.49 1.35
N PHE A 64 -3.42 -16.41 1.06
CA PHE A 64 -2.81 -17.18 -0.01
C PHE A 64 -2.80 -18.68 0.31
N ILE A 65 -2.65 -19.08 1.58
CA ILE A 65 -2.78 -20.47 2.02
C ILE A 65 -4.21 -20.98 1.82
N ILE A 66 -5.22 -20.15 2.10
CA ILE A 66 -6.63 -20.45 1.86
C ILE A 66 -6.90 -20.60 0.35
N GLY A 67 -6.23 -19.78 -0.47
CA GLY A 67 -6.33 -19.83 -1.92
C GLY A 67 -7.55 -19.12 -2.50
N ASP A 68 -8.26 -18.31 -1.70
CA ASP A 68 -9.44 -17.55 -2.11
C ASP A 68 -9.22 -16.04 -1.92
N SER A 69 -9.19 -15.31 -3.05
CA SER A 69 -9.00 -13.85 -3.05
C SER A 69 -10.17 -13.06 -2.43
N SER A 70 -11.31 -13.70 -2.18
CA SER A 70 -12.48 -13.11 -1.51
C SER A 70 -12.57 -13.42 -0.01
N CYS A 71 -11.66 -14.25 0.53
CA CYS A 71 -11.72 -14.65 1.93
C CYS A 71 -11.49 -13.46 2.88
N GLU A 72 -11.88 -13.64 4.15
CA GLU A 72 -11.82 -12.57 5.16
C GLU A 72 -10.41 -11.99 5.31
N GLU A 73 -9.39 -12.83 5.28
CA GLU A 73 -7.98 -12.45 5.38
C GLU A 73 -7.52 -11.62 4.18
N ALA A 74 -7.96 -11.98 2.96
CA ALA A 74 -7.68 -11.19 1.76
C ALA A 74 -8.31 -9.80 1.85
N GLN A 75 -9.55 -9.71 2.33
CA GLN A 75 -10.26 -8.45 2.50
C GLN A 75 -9.66 -7.60 3.64
N LYS A 76 -9.18 -8.23 4.72
CA LYS A 76 -8.40 -7.56 5.78
C LYS A 76 -7.12 -6.93 5.23
N ALA A 77 -6.35 -7.67 4.41
CA ALA A 77 -5.15 -7.12 3.76
C ALA A 77 -5.47 -5.88 2.92
N CYS A 78 -6.55 -5.91 2.14
CA CYS A 78 -7.00 -4.77 1.35
C CYS A 78 -7.39 -3.57 2.23
N LYS A 79 -8.06 -3.83 3.36
CA LYS A 79 -8.45 -2.79 4.32
C LYS A 79 -7.25 -2.17 5.05
N TYR A 80 -6.26 -2.97 5.44
CA TYR A 80 -5.02 -2.45 6.03
C TYR A 80 -4.24 -1.60 5.03
N HIS A 81 -4.23 -2.00 3.75
CA HIS A 81 -3.63 -1.20 2.70
C HIS A 81 -4.37 0.13 2.48
N GLU A 82 -5.71 0.14 2.52
CA GLU A 82 -6.49 1.38 2.53
C GLU A 82 -6.05 2.31 3.69
N ASP A 83 -5.95 1.77 4.91
CA ASP A 83 -5.59 2.55 6.09
C ASP A 83 -4.15 3.09 5.98
N LEU A 84 -3.24 2.30 5.41
CA LEU A 84 -1.87 2.73 5.11
C LEU A 84 -1.82 3.89 4.12
N LEU A 85 -2.60 3.80 3.03
CA LEU A 85 -2.67 4.87 2.02
C LEU A 85 -3.30 6.14 2.62
N LYS A 86 -4.40 6.03 3.36
CA LYS A 86 -5.00 7.19 4.07
C LYS A 86 -4.04 7.83 5.06
N LEU A 87 -3.23 7.02 5.75
CA LEU A 87 -2.24 7.50 6.70
C LEU A 87 -1.10 8.24 6.00
N THR A 88 -0.60 7.72 4.88
CA THR A 88 0.63 8.21 4.22
C THR A 88 0.39 9.24 3.12
N TRP A 89 -0.74 9.17 2.42
CA TRP A 89 -1.08 10.07 1.30
C TRP A 89 -1.68 11.39 1.78
N PRO A 90 -1.69 12.44 0.92
CA PRO A 90 -2.33 13.71 1.26
C PRO A 90 -3.83 13.50 1.49
N ASN A 91 -4.39 14.23 2.45
CA ASN A 91 -5.80 14.09 2.81
C ASN A 91 -6.70 14.35 1.59
N GLY A 92 -7.73 13.51 1.40
CA GLY A 92 -8.67 13.63 0.27
C GLY A 92 -8.18 13.05 -1.06
N THR A 93 -6.97 12.49 -1.13
CA THR A 93 -6.45 11.87 -2.36
C THR A 93 -6.76 10.38 -2.48
N TYR A 94 -6.98 9.69 -1.36
CA TYR A 94 -7.33 8.28 -1.37
C TYR A 94 -8.72 8.04 -1.96
N SER A 95 -8.80 7.03 -2.82
CA SER A 95 -10.03 6.42 -3.29
C SER A 95 -9.80 4.93 -3.50
N LYS A 96 -10.87 4.12 -3.55
CA LYS A 96 -10.76 2.70 -3.85
C LYS A 96 -10.20 2.45 -5.26
N GLU A 97 -10.52 3.34 -6.21
CA GLU A 97 -9.99 3.31 -7.57
C GLU A 97 -8.48 3.57 -7.60
N SER A 98 -7.99 4.54 -6.82
CA SER A 98 -6.55 4.81 -6.73
C SER A 98 -5.78 3.69 -6.03
N GLN A 99 -6.39 3.02 -5.04
CA GLN A 99 -5.83 1.80 -4.45
C GLN A 99 -5.73 0.67 -5.48
N LEU A 100 -6.79 0.41 -6.24
CA LEU A 100 -6.80 -0.64 -7.27
C LEU A 100 -5.77 -0.35 -8.37
N ALA A 101 -5.73 0.90 -8.85
CA ALA A 101 -4.74 1.32 -9.84
C ALA A 101 -3.29 1.15 -9.32
N LEU A 102 -3.05 1.47 -8.04
CA LEU A 102 -1.74 1.25 -7.41
C LEU A 102 -1.37 -0.24 -7.37
N VAL A 103 -2.24 -1.09 -6.84
CA VAL A 103 -1.92 -2.52 -6.68
C VAL A 103 -1.77 -3.21 -8.04
N ASN A 104 -2.60 -2.89 -9.03
CA ASN A 104 -2.42 -3.42 -10.40
C ASN A 104 -1.05 -3.07 -10.97
N SER A 105 -0.58 -1.86 -10.69
CA SER A 105 0.72 -1.39 -11.15
C SER A 105 1.91 -2.11 -10.52
N PHE A 106 1.71 -2.86 -9.42
CA PHE A 106 2.73 -3.71 -8.81
C PHE A 106 3.07 -4.94 -9.65
N ILE A 107 2.12 -5.41 -10.47
CA ILE A 107 2.33 -6.53 -11.39
C ILE A 107 3.29 -6.12 -12.52
N GLU A 108 3.22 -4.86 -12.94
CA GLU A 108 4.07 -4.30 -14.00
C GLU A 108 5.48 -3.94 -13.53
N ASP A 109 5.70 -3.87 -12.21
CA ASP A 109 6.96 -3.50 -11.59
C ASP A 109 7.54 -4.70 -10.83
N GLU A 110 8.57 -5.32 -11.41
CA GLU A 110 9.22 -6.50 -10.86
C GLU A 110 9.71 -6.31 -9.42
N ARG A 111 9.98 -5.09 -8.96
CA ARG A 111 10.43 -4.82 -7.58
C ARG A 111 9.30 -5.03 -6.58
N PHE A 112 8.09 -4.55 -6.90
CA PHE A 112 6.91 -4.78 -6.07
C PHE A 112 6.43 -6.22 -6.18
N THR A 113 6.49 -6.80 -7.38
CA THR A 113 6.20 -8.22 -7.57
C THR A 113 7.13 -9.08 -6.70
N ALA A 114 8.44 -8.84 -6.77
CA ALA A 114 9.42 -9.56 -5.94
C ALA A 114 9.26 -9.30 -4.44
N TYR A 115 8.68 -8.18 -4.02
CA TYR A 115 8.42 -7.91 -2.61
C TYR A 115 7.32 -8.81 -2.05
N TYR A 116 6.14 -8.85 -2.69
CA TYR A 116 5.02 -9.67 -2.22
C TYR A 116 5.21 -11.14 -2.54
N ASP A 117 5.88 -11.49 -3.64
CA ASP A 117 6.13 -12.88 -3.99
C ASP A 117 7.13 -13.59 -3.05
N LYS A 118 7.79 -12.85 -2.14
CA LYS A 118 8.50 -13.46 -1.00
C LYS A 118 7.57 -14.27 -0.08
N ILE A 119 6.29 -13.91 -0.04
CA ILE A 119 5.26 -14.68 0.68
C ILE A 119 5.05 -16.01 -0.03
N ALA A 120 4.71 -15.94 -1.32
CA ALA A 120 4.58 -17.06 -2.23
C ALA A 120 4.58 -16.54 -3.68
N LYS A 121 5.08 -17.34 -4.63
CA LYS A 121 5.03 -16.99 -6.05
C LYS A 121 3.59 -16.73 -6.50
N GLY A 122 3.33 -15.59 -7.13
CA GLY A 122 2.00 -15.14 -7.56
C GLY A 122 1.19 -14.40 -6.49
N CYS A 123 1.76 -14.11 -5.31
CA CYS A 123 1.06 -13.37 -4.25
C CYS A 123 0.72 -11.94 -4.68
N THR A 124 1.53 -11.33 -5.53
CA THR A 124 1.25 -9.98 -6.07
C THR A 124 -0.03 -9.95 -6.91
N GLU A 125 -0.19 -10.91 -7.82
CA GLU A 125 -1.41 -11.06 -8.64
C GLU A 125 -2.62 -11.40 -7.76
N PHE A 126 -2.43 -12.26 -6.75
CA PHE A 126 -3.47 -12.58 -5.77
C PHE A 126 -3.95 -11.32 -5.04
N PHE A 127 -3.03 -10.46 -4.60
CA PHE A 127 -3.38 -9.22 -3.91
C PHE A 127 -4.13 -8.23 -4.81
N ALA A 128 -3.74 -8.12 -6.09
CA ALA A 128 -4.47 -7.31 -7.06
C ALA A 128 -5.91 -7.80 -7.26
N LYS A 129 -6.10 -9.11 -7.39
CA LYS A 129 -7.44 -9.73 -7.50
C LYS A 129 -8.29 -9.51 -6.24
N SER A 130 -7.69 -9.66 -5.06
CA SER A 130 -8.37 -9.35 -3.78
C SER A 130 -8.79 -7.89 -3.68
N THR A 131 -7.92 -6.97 -4.16
CA THR A 131 -8.21 -5.54 -4.19
C THR A 131 -9.33 -5.21 -5.18
N GLU A 132 -9.39 -5.88 -6.32
CA GLU A 132 -10.50 -5.72 -7.27
C GLU A 132 -11.84 -6.06 -6.64
N ILE A 133 -11.92 -7.16 -5.88
CA ILE A 133 -13.11 -7.58 -5.15
C ILE A 133 -13.48 -6.53 -4.07
N TYR A 134 -12.50 -6.15 -3.25
CA TYR A 134 -12.67 -5.13 -2.20
C TYR A 134 -13.20 -3.79 -2.73
N CYS A 135 -12.78 -3.42 -3.95
CA CYS A 135 -13.21 -2.20 -4.61
C CYS A 135 -14.61 -2.35 -5.25
N LYS A 136 -14.95 -3.51 -5.80
CA LYS A 136 -16.27 -3.78 -6.41
C LYS A 136 -17.42 -3.82 -5.39
N ASP A 137 -17.21 -4.35 -4.19
CA ASP A 137 -18.23 -4.37 -3.12
C ASP A 137 -18.67 -2.97 -2.66
N TYR A 138 -17.92 -1.93 -3.03
CA TYR A 138 -18.28 -0.54 -2.77
C TYR A 138 -19.20 0.08 -3.83
N LEU A 139 -19.16 -0.42 -5.07
CA LEU A 139 -19.91 0.16 -6.19
C LEU A 139 -21.37 -0.34 -6.23
N HIS A 140 -21.66 -1.55 -5.73
CA HIS A 140 -23.04 -2.01 -5.56
C HIS A 140 -23.79 -1.28 -4.43
N ASN A 141 -23.09 -0.72 -3.44
CA ASN A 141 -23.69 -0.04 -2.28
C ASN A 141 -23.85 1.49 -2.44
N ARG A 142 -23.62 2.03 -3.66
CA ARG A 142 -23.83 3.46 -3.99
C ARG A 142 -25.05 3.72 -4.88
N GLY A 143 -25.84 2.69 -5.15
CA GLY A 143 -27.09 2.79 -5.89
C GLY A 143 -28.25 2.24 -5.08
N ASP A 144 -28.62 2.93 -4.00
CA ASP A 144 -29.93 2.89 -3.34
C ASP A 144 -30.23 4.27 -2.74
#